data_AF-A9FDS2-F1
#
_entry.id   AF-A9FDS2-F1
#
_cell.length_a   1.000
_cell.length_b   1.000
_cell.length_c   1.000
_cell.angle_alpha   90.00
_cell.angle_beta   90.00
_cell.angle_gamma   90.00
#
_symmetry.space_group_name_H-M   'P 1'
#
loop_
_entity.id
_entity.type
_entity.pdbx_description
1 polymer ?
#
loop_
_entity_poly.entity_id
_entity_poly.type
_entity_poly.pdbx_seq_one_letter_code
_entity_poly.pdbx_strand_id
1 'polypeptide(L)'
;MEPTSRRLTNKYSAIAAVISFVTQPIPGADELIVVPIHYAFSVSLTRRRGVPLRRAPWLQVSKIIWGGAAVRLFANFTLGLVPVAGLFSNAVTAVALTEFLGRYLDAALSSKAPPPAVSLRAIRDALRSPRRARSAQRSWLRIRRAVRESVPAPTPG
;
A
#
# COMPACT_ATOMS: atom_id res chain seq x y z
N MET A 1 12.60 -0.03 -1.84
CA MET A 1 12.42 -1.04 -0.80
C MET A 1 13.69 -1.80 -0.55
N GLU A 2 14.17 -1.65 0.67
CA GLU A 2 15.27 -2.40 1.25
C GLU A 2 14.89 -3.90 1.41
N PRO A 3 15.86 -4.84 1.39
CA PRO A 3 15.57 -6.28 1.47
C PRO A 3 14.72 -6.66 2.69
N THR A 4 14.97 -6.04 3.84
CA THR A 4 14.26 -6.30 5.09
C THR A 4 12.79 -5.83 5.04
N SER A 5 12.53 -4.67 4.44
CA SER A 5 11.17 -4.18 4.18
C SER A 5 10.44 -5.08 3.20
N ARG A 6 11.13 -5.57 2.16
CA ARG A 6 10.55 -6.48 1.17
C ARG A 6 10.13 -7.82 1.78
N ARG A 7 10.96 -8.40 2.65
CA ARG A 7 10.60 -9.62 3.40
C ARG A 7 9.37 -9.41 4.27
N LEU A 8 9.27 -8.26 4.95
CA LEU A 8 8.11 -7.94 5.78
C LEU A 8 6.83 -7.78 4.93
N THR A 9 6.91 -7.04 3.83
CA THR A 9 5.78 -6.86 2.90
C THR A 9 5.34 -8.20 2.31
N ASN A 10 6.26 -9.07 1.91
CA ASN A 10 5.90 -10.41 1.41
C ASN A 10 5.17 -11.23 2.49
N LYS A 11 5.65 -11.20 3.74
CA LYS A 11 5.01 -11.91 4.85
C LYS A 11 3.59 -11.43 5.09
N TYR A 12 3.39 -10.11 5.20
CA TYR A 12 2.06 -9.55 5.41
C TYR A 12 1.15 -9.70 4.20
N SER A 13 1.70 -9.71 2.98
CA SER A 13 0.93 -9.99 1.76
C SER A 13 0.39 -11.43 1.79
N ALA A 14 1.21 -12.40 2.22
CA ALA A 14 0.77 -13.78 2.37
C ALA A 14 -0.31 -13.92 3.46
N ILE A 15 -0.12 -13.29 4.62
CA ILE A 15 -1.12 -13.29 5.71
C ILE A 15 -2.44 -12.67 5.23
N ALA A 16 -2.39 -11.49 4.59
CA ALA A 16 -3.58 -10.82 4.09
C ALA A 16 -4.30 -11.63 3.02
N ALA A 17 -3.56 -12.31 2.13
CA ALA A 17 -4.12 -13.19 1.11
C ALA A 17 -4.84 -14.39 1.72
N VAL A 18 -4.19 -15.10 2.65
CA VAL A 18 -4.77 -16.28 3.33
C VAL A 18 -6.02 -15.88 4.10
N ILE A 19 -5.96 -14.79 4.87
CA ILE A 19 -7.10 -14.34 5.64
C ILE A 19 -8.25 -13.94 4.72
N SER A 20 -7.99 -13.16 3.67
CA SER A 20 -9.01 -12.75 2.71
C SER A 20 -9.67 -13.95 2.02
N PHE A 21 -8.90 -15.00 1.74
CA PHE A 21 -9.42 -16.24 1.17
C PHE A 21 -10.34 -16.99 2.15
N VAL A 22 -9.94 -17.10 3.41
CA VAL A 22 -10.71 -17.81 4.45
C VAL A 22 -11.99 -17.08 4.81
N THR A 23 -11.97 -15.75 4.83
CA THR A 23 -13.08 -14.92 5.34
C THR A 23 -14.10 -14.54 4.28
N GLN A 24 -13.85 -14.88 3.00
CA GLN A 24 -14.75 -14.55 1.90
C GLN A 24 -16.20 -15.07 2.01
N PRO A 25 -16.51 -16.24 2.62
CA PRO A 25 -17.89 -16.71 2.69
C PRO A 25 -18.86 -15.69 3.33
N ILE A 26 -18.33 -14.71 4.05
CA ILE A 26 -19.09 -13.63 4.67
C ILE A 26 -18.71 -12.30 3.99
N PRO A 27 -19.58 -11.74 3.13
CA PRO A 27 -19.35 -10.44 2.52
C PRO A 27 -19.08 -9.36 3.58
N GLY A 28 -18.02 -8.58 3.43
CA GLY A 28 -17.68 -7.51 4.38
C GLY A 28 -16.79 -7.95 5.56
N ALA A 29 -16.71 -9.26 5.86
CA ALA A 29 -15.91 -9.75 6.99
C ALA A 29 -14.41 -9.71 6.69
N ASP A 30 -14.01 -9.95 5.44
CA ASP A 30 -12.61 -9.90 5.06
C ASP A 30 -12.05 -8.48 5.16
N GLU A 31 -12.81 -7.45 4.80
CA GLU A 31 -12.37 -6.06 4.95
C GLU A 31 -12.16 -5.69 6.43
N LEU A 32 -13.07 -6.09 7.31
CA LEU A 32 -13.00 -5.86 8.76
C LEU A 32 -11.74 -6.45 9.39
N ILE A 33 -11.28 -7.60 8.91
CA ILE A 33 -10.07 -8.26 9.42
C ILE A 33 -8.80 -7.75 8.71
N VAL A 34 -8.89 -7.41 7.43
CA VAL A 34 -7.77 -6.91 6.64
C VAL A 34 -7.32 -5.52 7.10
N VAL A 35 -8.23 -4.67 7.55
CA VAL A 35 -7.91 -3.33 8.08
C VAL A 35 -6.90 -3.38 9.25
N PRO A 36 -7.16 -4.09 10.37
CA PRO A 36 -6.21 -4.16 11.48
C PRO A 36 -4.88 -4.82 11.07
N ILE A 37 -4.88 -5.78 10.15
CA ILE A 37 -3.64 -6.38 9.60
C ILE A 37 -2.79 -5.32 8.88
N HIS A 38 -3.39 -4.45 8.07
CA HIS A 38 -2.65 -3.40 7.38
C HIS A 38 -2.12 -2.32 8.34
N TYR A 39 -2.83 -2.02 9.43
CA TYR A 39 -2.30 -1.16 10.50
C TYR A 39 -1.12 -1.83 11.21
N ALA A 40 -1.24 -3.11 11.58
CA ALA A 40 -0.15 -3.87 12.20
C ALA A 40 1.09 -3.95 11.29
N PHE A 41 0.89 -4.15 9.98
CA PHE A 41 1.94 -4.07 8.97
C PHE A 41 2.61 -2.69 8.94
N SER A 42 1.81 -1.61 8.94
CA SER A 42 2.30 -0.23 8.89
C SER A 42 3.15 0.12 10.12
N VAL A 43 2.68 -0.27 11.32
CA VAL A 43 3.42 -0.12 12.58
C VAL A 43 4.74 -0.89 12.51
N SER A 44 4.69 -2.15 12.09
CA SER A 44 5.87 -3.02 12.00
C SER A 44 6.92 -2.48 11.02
N LEU A 45 6.50 -2.00 9.86
CA LEU A 45 7.39 -1.43 8.86
C LEU A 45 8.01 -0.11 9.35
N THR A 46 7.21 0.74 10.01
CA THR A 46 7.68 2.01 10.58
C THR A 46 8.72 1.78 11.66
N ARG A 47 8.46 0.86 12.60
CA ARG A 47 9.42 0.48 13.66
C ARG A 47 10.71 -0.07 13.08
N ARG A 48 10.64 -0.92 12.05
CA ARG A 48 11.83 -1.45 11.37
C ARG A 48 12.66 -0.39 10.67
N ARG A 49 12.04 0.72 10.25
CA ARG A 49 12.74 1.87 9.69
C ARG A 49 13.41 2.76 10.76
N GLY A 50 13.29 2.42 12.04
CA GLY A 50 13.82 3.22 13.14
C GLY A 50 13.10 4.57 13.30
N VAL A 51 11.93 4.74 12.67
CA VAL A 51 11.19 6.00 12.72
C VAL A 51 10.19 5.96 13.89
N PRO A 52 10.11 7.01 14.73
CA PRO A 52 9.09 7.10 15.76
C PRO A 52 7.69 7.02 15.15
N LEU A 53 6.79 6.22 15.75
CA LEU A 53 5.44 6.02 15.22
C LEU A 53 4.69 7.34 15.03
N ARG A 54 4.89 8.34 15.89
CA ARG A 54 4.26 9.67 15.76
C ARG A 54 4.65 10.43 14.48
N ARG A 55 5.78 10.08 13.84
CA ARG A 55 6.24 10.70 12.59
C ARG A 55 5.77 9.96 11.35
N ALA A 56 5.06 8.84 11.50
CA ALA A 56 4.50 8.14 10.35
C ALA A 56 3.33 8.94 9.74
N PRO A 57 3.14 8.85 8.42
CA PRO A 57 2.08 9.58 7.71
C PRO A 57 0.72 8.89 7.89
N TRP A 58 0.22 8.84 9.14
CA TRP A 58 -0.98 8.06 9.50
C TRP A 58 -2.23 8.48 8.74
N LEU A 59 -2.38 9.77 8.41
CA LEU A 59 -3.52 10.24 7.65
C LEU A 59 -3.57 9.58 6.27
N GLN A 60 -2.44 9.54 5.56
CA GLN A 60 -2.37 8.92 4.24
C GLN A 60 -2.38 7.40 4.32
N VAL A 61 -1.76 6.81 5.35
CA VAL A 61 -1.87 5.36 5.62
C VAL A 61 -3.34 4.97 5.80
N SER A 62 -4.09 5.69 6.64
CA SER A 62 -5.52 5.45 6.84
C SER A 62 -6.31 5.61 5.54
N LYS A 63 -6.01 6.63 4.72
CA LYS A 63 -6.64 6.78 3.39
C LYS A 63 -6.38 5.59 2.47
N ILE A 64 -5.16 5.02 2.47
CA ILE A 64 -4.83 3.82 1.70
C ILE A 64 -5.61 2.62 2.22
N ILE A 65 -5.61 2.40 3.53
CA ILE A 65 -6.24 1.24 4.17
C ILE A 65 -7.76 1.27 3.94
N TRP A 66 -8.41 2.37 4.33
CA TRP A 66 -9.87 2.52 4.19
C TRP A 66 -10.30 2.66 2.74
N GLY A 67 -9.54 3.39 1.91
CA GLY A 67 -9.82 3.48 0.48
C GLY A 67 -9.68 2.15 -0.23
N GLY A 68 -8.68 1.33 0.15
CA GLY A 68 -8.51 -0.02 -0.36
C GLY A 68 -9.63 -0.97 0.08
N ALA A 69 -10.03 -0.91 1.35
CA ALA A 69 -11.18 -1.65 1.87
C ALA A 69 -12.47 -1.27 1.14
N ALA A 70 -12.73 0.03 0.93
CA ALA A 70 -13.91 0.49 0.19
C ALA A 70 -13.93 -0.01 -1.27
N VAL A 71 -12.78 0.03 -1.97
CA VAL A 71 -12.69 -0.50 -3.34
C VAL A 71 -12.93 -2.01 -3.36
N ARG A 72 -12.42 -2.76 -2.39
CA ARG A 72 -12.63 -4.20 -2.28
C ARG A 72 -14.08 -4.54 -1.98
N LEU A 73 -14.70 -3.85 -1.03
CA LEU A 73 -16.12 -4.02 -0.71
C LEU A 73 -16.99 -3.79 -1.96
N PHE A 74 -16.73 -2.70 -2.69
CA PHE A 74 -17.47 -2.42 -3.94
C PHE A 74 -17.20 -3.47 -5.02
N ALA A 75 -15.96 -3.95 -5.17
CA ALA A 75 -15.62 -5.03 -6.10
C ALA A 75 -16.33 -6.34 -5.72
N ASN A 76 -16.42 -6.66 -4.43
CA ASN A 76 -17.10 -7.84 -3.92
C ASN A 76 -18.62 -7.76 -4.14
N PHE A 77 -19.23 -6.59 -3.93
CA PHE A 77 -20.64 -6.36 -4.28
C PHE A 77 -20.93 -6.50 -5.77
N THR A 78 -19.99 -6.11 -6.63
CA THR A 78 -20.18 -6.14 -8.10
C THR A 78 -19.82 -7.47 -8.74
N LEU A 79 -18.86 -8.22 -8.17
CA LEU A 79 -18.35 -9.49 -8.70
C LEU A 79 -18.86 -10.73 -7.93
N GLY A 80 -19.57 -10.54 -6.81
CA GLY A 80 -20.07 -11.61 -5.94
C GLY A 80 -21.00 -12.63 -6.60
N LEU A 81 -21.40 -12.41 -7.86
CA LEU A 81 -22.17 -13.35 -8.68
C LEU A 81 -21.33 -14.53 -9.22
N VAL A 82 -19.99 -14.50 -9.10
CA VAL A 82 -19.10 -15.59 -9.57
C VAL A 82 -18.22 -16.10 -8.40
N PRO A 83 -18.61 -17.20 -7.73
CA PRO A 83 -17.99 -17.66 -6.47
C PRO A 83 -16.47 -17.89 -6.54
N VAL A 84 -15.98 -18.47 -7.64
CA VAL A 84 -14.56 -18.83 -7.80
C VAL A 84 -13.70 -17.63 -8.20
N ALA A 85 -14.24 -16.71 -9.01
CA ALA A 85 -13.52 -15.50 -9.41
C ALA A 85 -13.35 -14.52 -8.23
N GLY A 86 -14.32 -14.49 -7.31
CA GLY A 86 -14.25 -13.69 -6.08
C GLY A 86 -13.06 -14.07 -5.18
N LEU A 87 -12.80 -15.38 -4.99
CA LEU A 87 -11.70 -15.92 -4.16
C LEU A 87 -10.33 -15.46 -4.63
N PHE A 88 -10.09 -15.61 -5.92
CA PHE A 88 -8.83 -15.19 -6.49
C PHE A 88 -8.69 -13.66 -6.51
N SER A 89 -9.77 -12.94 -6.83
CA SER A 89 -9.78 -11.47 -6.87
C SER A 89 -9.50 -10.85 -5.49
N ASN A 90 -10.11 -11.38 -4.43
CA ASN A 90 -9.89 -10.90 -3.05
C ASN A 90 -8.46 -11.12 -2.57
N ALA A 91 -7.89 -12.29 -2.81
CA ALA A 91 -6.51 -12.57 -2.47
C ALA A 91 -5.54 -11.64 -3.25
N VAL A 92 -5.75 -11.48 -4.57
CA VAL A 92 -4.89 -10.63 -5.40
C VAL A 92 -5.00 -9.16 -5.00
N THR A 93 -6.20 -8.65 -4.74
CA THR A 93 -6.40 -7.27 -4.30
C THR A 93 -5.83 -7.02 -2.91
N ALA A 94 -5.90 -8.00 -2.00
CA ALA A 94 -5.21 -7.94 -0.70
C ALA A 94 -3.70 -7.77 -0.85
N VAL A 95 -3.08 -8.62 -1.67
CA VAL A 95 -1.63 -8.57 -1.95
C VAL A 95 -1.26 -7.24 -2.60
N ALA A 96 -2.02 -6.80 -3.60
CA ALA A 96 -1.77 -5.54 -4.29
C ALA A 96 -1.87 -4.34 -3.34
N LEU A 97 -2.86 -4.32 -2.44
CA LEU A 97 -3.02 -3.28 -1.43
C LEU A 97 -1.88 -3.28 -0.42
N THR A 98 -1.48 -4.45 0.09
CA THR A 98 -0.36 -4.57 1.02
C THR A 98 0.95 -4.12 0.39
N GLU A 99 1.19 -4.50 -0.88
CA GLU A 99 2.38 -4.07 -1.61
C GLU A 99 2.37 -2.56 -1.88
N PHE A 100 1.22 -1.99 -2.25
CA PHE A 100 1.06 -0.55 -2.45
C PHE A 100 1.31 0.23 -1.16
N LEU A 101 0.71 -0.20 -0.04
CA LEU A 101 0.93 0.40 1.28
C LEU A 101 2.39 0.31 1.72
N GLY A 102 3.03 -0.85 1.51
CA GLY A 102 4.42 -1.07 1.85
C GLY A 102 5.36 -0.14 1.09
N ARG A 103 5.16 0.01 -0.21
CA ARG A 103 5.94 0.92 -1.05
C ARG A 103 5.70 2.39 -0.70
N TYR A 104 4.45 2.76 -0.41
CA TYR A 104 4.12 4.12 0.00
C TYR A 104 4.85 4.49 1.30
N LEU A 105 4.74 3.64 2.33
CA LEU A 105 5.43 3.83 3.60
C LEU A 105 6.94 3.84 3.42
N ASP A 106 7.50 2.93 2.63
CA ASP A 106 8.92 2.90 2.30
C ASP A 106 9.41 4.24 1.74
N ALA A 107 8.66 4.80 0.78
CA ALA A 107 9.00 6.07 0.15
C ALA A 107 8.83 7.26 1.10
N ALA A 108 7.74 7.28 1.88
CA ALA A 108 7.43 8.33 2.82
C ALA A 108 8.42 8.39 3.99
N LEU A 109 8.83 7.23 4.51
CA LEU A 109 9.77 7.13 5.63
C LEU A 109 11.24 7.35 5.20
N SER A 110 11.57 7.12 3.93
CA SER A 110 12.92 7.34 3.39
C SER A 110 13.16 8.79 2.93
N SER A 111 12.18 9.69 3.06
CA SER A 111 12.22 11.06 2.55
C SER A 111 11.92 12.06 3.65
N LYS A 112 12.66 13.19 3.70
CA LYS A 112 12.26 14.35 4.50
C LYS A 112 11.14 15.18 3.85
N ALA A 113 10.95 15.03 2.53
CA ALA A 113 9.89 15.74 1.80
C ALA A 113 8.50 15.18 2.18
N PRO A 114 7.46 16.03 2.22
CA PRO A 114 6.11 15.60 2.52
C PRO A 114 5.66 14.51 1.55
N PRO A 115 5.00 13.45 2.03
CA PRO A 115 4.65 12.32 1.20
C PRO A 115 3.54 12.71 0.20
N PRO A 116 3.52 12.09 -1.00
CA PRO A 116 2.56 12.45 -2.03
C PRO A 116 1.13 12.22 -1.56
N ALA A 117 0.23 13.13 -1.93
CA ALA A 117 -1.18 12.97 -1.63
C ALA A 117 -1.72 11.69 -2.29
N VAL A 118 -2.36 10.85 -1.49
CA VAL A 118 -3.00 9.62 -1.97
C VAL A 118 -4.42 9.95 -2.42
N SER A 119 -4.74 9.64 -3.68
CA SER A 119 -6.09 9.73 -4.22
C SER A 119 -6.74 8.34 -4.35
N LEU A 120 -8.06 8.28 -4.28
CA LEU A 120 -8.83 7.05 -4.56
C LEU A 120 -8.54 6.47 -5.94
N ARG A 121 -8.27 7.33 -6.94
CA ARG A 121 -7.83 6.90 -8.27
C ARG A 121 -6.50 6.14 -8.20
N ALA A 122 -5.52 6.64 -7.46
CA ALA A 122 -4.23 5.96 -7.30
C ALA A 122 -4.39 4.58 -6.64
N ILE A 123 -5.26 4.47 -5.62
CA ILE A 123 -5.57 3.18 -4.96
C ILE A 123 -6.22 2.23 -5.96
N ARG A 124 -7.27 2.67 -6.67
CA ARG A 124 -7.98 1.87 -7.68
C ARG A 124 -7.05 1.42 -8.81
N ASP A 125 -6.20 2.30 -9.30
CA ASP A 125 -5.28 2.00 -10.41
C ASP A 125 -4.19 1.01 -9.96
N ALA A 126 -3.75 1.08 -8.70
CA ALA A 126 -2.85 0.09 -8.10
C ALA A 126 -3.49 -1.30 -7.98
N LEU A 127 -4.77 -1.37 -7.65
CA LEU A 127 -5.53 -2.61 -7.58
C LEU A 127 -5.86 -3.20 -8.96
N ARG A 128 -6.24 -2.36 -9.94
CA ARG A 128 -6.56 -2.80 -11.31
C ARG A 128 -5.34 -3.23 -12.13
N SER A 129 -4.18 -2.67 -11.85
CA SER A 129 -2.98 -2.93 -12.63
C SER A 129 -1.74 -2.83 -11.74
N PRO A 130 -1.39 -3.91 -11.02
CA PRO A 130 -0.19 -3.96 -10.18
C PRO A 130 1.09 -3.56 -10.93
N ARG A 131 1.13 -3.83 -12.24
CA ARG A 131 2.21 -3.43 -13.16
C ARG A 131 2.21 -1.92 -13.47
N ARG A 132 1.06 -1.25 -13.59
CA ARG A 132 0.98 0.19 -13.88
C ARG A 132 1.34 1.05 -12.66
N ALA A 133 1.00 0.61 -11.45
CA ALA A 133 1.46 1.28 -10.23
C ALA A 133 3.00 1.24 -10.09
N ARG A 134 3.66 0.18 -10.58
CA ARG A 134 5.14 0.16 -10.68
C ARG A 134 5.68 1.21 -11.66
N SER A 135 4.95 1.50 -12.74
CA SER A 135 5.34 2.49 -13.76
C SER A 135 5.20 3.94 -13.25
N ALA A 136 4.03 4.31 -12.74
CA ALA A 136 3.76 5.67 -12.25
C ALA A 136 4.74 6.11 -11.14
N GLN A 137 5.14 5.17 -10.28
CA GLN A 137 6.09 5.44 -9.20
C GLN A 137 7.54 5.50 -9.69
N ARG A 138 7.93 4.75 -10.73
CA ARG A 138 9.24 4.92 -11.39
C ARG A 138 9.36 6.31 -12.01
N SER A 139 8.29 6.80 -12.63
CA SER A 139 8.24 8.17 -13.15
C SER A 139 8.40 9.19 -12.03
N TRP A 140 7.74 9.00 -10.89
CA TRP A 140 7.93 9.89 -9.73
C TRP A 140 9.35 9.85 -9.15
N LEU A 141 9.96 8.66 -9.05
CA LEU A 141 11.36 8.53 -8.60
C LEU A 141 12.35 9.21 -9.57
N ARG A 142 12.08 9.18 -10.88
CA ARG A 142 12.87 9.88 -11.90
C ARG A 142 12.72 11.39 -11.77
N ILE A 143 11.49 11.88 -11.67
CA ILE A 143 11.21 13.31 -11.43
C ILE A 143 11.90 13.77 -10.14
N ARG A 144 11.87 12.97 -9.08
CA ARG A 144 12.52 13.29 -7.81
C ARG A 144 14.06 13.33 -7.89
N ARG A 145 14.69 12.47 -8.70
CA ARG A 145 16.14 12.58 -8.97
C ARG A 145 16.45 13.87 -9.71
N ALA A 146 15.69 14.16 -10.77
CA ALA A 146 15.86 15.38 -11.54
C ALA A 146 15.73 16.64 -10.67
N VAL A 147 14.72 16.69 -9.79
CA VAL A 147 14.54 17.80 -8.84
C VAL A 147 15.68 17.90 -7.81
N ARG A 148 16.24 16.77 -7.38
CA ARG A 148 17.37 16.77 -6.44
C ARG A 148 18.67 17.23 -7.12
N GLU A 149 18.86 16.89 -8.39
CA GLU A 149 20.02 17.27 -9.19
C GLU A 149 19.95 18.73 -9.64
N SER A 150 18.76 19.32 -9.72
CA SER A 150 18.57 20.74 -10.08
C SER A 150 18.75 21.73 -8.92
N VAL A 151 18.98 21.26 -7.69
CA VAL A 151 19.27 22.16 -6.55
C VAL A 151 20.78 22.44 -6.54
N PRO A 152 21.23 23.68 -6.86
CA PRO A 152 22.65 24.00 -6.86
C PRO A 152 23.23 23.79 -5.47
N ALA A 153 24.45 23.25 -5.41
CA ALA A 153 25.16 23.03 -4.16
C ALA A 153 25.35 24.38 -3.44
N PRO A 154 25.22 24.42 -2.10
CA PRO A 154 25.52 25.63 -1.36
C PRO A 154 26.97 26.01 -1.61
N THR A 155 27.20 27.22 -2.12
CA THR A 155 28.54 27.80 -2.29
C THR A 155 29.21 27.85 -0.92
N PRO A 156 30.43 27.32 -0.78
CA PRO A 156 31.18 27.47 0.47
C PRO A 156 31.43 28.96 0.70
N GLY A 157 30.97 29.44 1.86
CA GLY A 157 31.25 30.78 2.37
C GLY A 157 32.38 30.74 3.39
#